data_AF-A0A096PEM8-F1
#
_entry.id   AF-A0A096PEM8-F1
#
_cell.length_a   1.000
_cell.length_b   1.000
_cell.length_c   1.000
_cell.angle_alpha   90.00
_cell.angle_beta   90.00
_cell.angle_gamma   90.00
#
_symmetry.space_group_name_H-M   'P 1'
#
loop_
_entity.id
_entity.type
_entity.pdbx_description
1 polymer ?
#
loop_
_entity_poly.entity_id
_entity_poly.type
_entity_poly.pdbx_seq_one_letter_code
_entity_poly.pdbx_strand_id
1 'polypeptide(L)'
;MWITRQRAQQGTVFGGPDNFEGLGIFIDTYKNNRPGVVFPYVMAMYGDGKTSYDKSNDGKHTELAGCSARGIRHASIPTKLRLTYFQDKQLKLELQYKVEDEWQTCFDLEDPPAVPNIAYVGFTAETGELSDNHDIISVAAKNLYTQPGTSSNTGSKSSSSKGKSRKGSGKTTSGQKEGGSWTWFFTKIILFIIVAGGAYVGYTAYRSKAKSHRF
;
A
#
# COMPACT_ATOMS: atom_id res chain seq x y z
N MET A 1 -11.99 4.52 13.56
CA MET A 1 -12.05 5.40 12.37
C MET A 1 -13.23 4.97 11.53
N TRP A 2 -13.94 5.93 10.96
CA TRP A 2 -15.20 5.73 10.27
C TRP A 2 -15.14 6.31 8.86
N ILE A 3 -15.72 5.60 7.90
CA ILE A 3 -16.12 6.13 6.59
C ILE A 3 -17.59 5.74 6.40
N THR A 4 -18.50 6.59 6.90
CA THR A 4 -19.91 6.25 7.07
C THR A 4 -20.83 7.26 6.43
N ARG A 5 -22.05 6.84 6.07
CA ARG A 5 -23.07 7.73 5.49
C ARG A 5 -23.54 8.80 6.47
N GLN A 6 -23.77 8.44 7.72
CA GLN A 6 -24.15 9.37 8.79
C GLN A 6 -22.90 10.01 9.41
N ARG A 7 -23.03 11.25 9.90
CA ARG A 7 -21.96 12.00 10.59
C ARG A 7 -22.34 12.32 12.02
N ALA A 8 -21.32 12.45 12.87
CA ALA A 8 -21.42 12.94 14.25
C ALA A 8 -22.49 12.22 15.10
N GLN A 9 -22.68 10.91 14.87
CA GLN A 9 -23.53 10.08 15.71
C GLN A 9 -22.69 9.49 16.84
N GLN A 10 -23.16 9.64 18.07
CA GLN A 10 -22.59 8.97 19.23
C GLN A 10 -23.19 7.57 19.37
N GLY A 11 -22.49 6.67 20.03
CA GLY A 11 -23.01 5.35 20.34
C GLY A 11 -22.02 4.50 21.14
N THR A 12 -22.32 3.21 21.23
CA THR A 12 -21.64 2.25 22.11
C THR A 12 -20.50 1.49 21.43
N VAL A 13 -20.20 1.81 20.16
CA VAL A 13 -19.17 1.13 19.37
C VAL A 13 -17.95 2.03 19.29
N PHE A 14 -17.05 1.93 20.27
CA PHE A 14 -15.89 2.83 20.40
C PHE A 14 -16.30 4.31 20.38
N GLY A 15 -17.44 4.63 20.99
CA GLY A 15 -18.00 5.99 21.05
C GLY A 15 -18.73 6.44 19.77
N GLY A 16 -18.72 5.61 18.72
CA GLY A 16 -19.44 5.83 17.46
C GLY A 16 -20.76 5.04 17.38
N PRO A 17 -21.51 5.22 16.29
CA PRO A 17 -22.84 4.63 16.13
C PRO A 17 -22.77 3.11 15.98
N ASP A 18 -23.77 2.43 16.55
CA ASP A 18 -24.08 1.05 16.19
C ASP A 18 -24.97 1.00 14.94
N ASN A 19 -25.04 -0.15 14.26
CA ASN A 19 -25.83 -0.33 13.03
C ASN A 19 -25.52 0.73 11.96
N PHE A 20 -24.24 1.03 11.77
CA PHE A 20 -23.78 2.05 10.82
C PHE A 20 -23.84 1.56 9.38
N GLU A 21 -23.93 2.49 8.42
CA GLU A 21 -23.83 2.22 6.98
C GLU A 21 -22.48 2.73 6.46
N GLY A 22 -21.59 1.82 6.06
CA GLY A 22 -20.25 2.13 5.56
C GLY A 22 -19.14 1.27 6.17
N LEU A 23 -17.96 1.85 6.36
CA LEU A 23 -16.77 1.14 6.85
C LEU A 23 -16.36 1.64 8.24
N GLY A 24 -16.20 0.70 9.18
CA GLY A 24 -15.60 0.92 10.49
C GLY A 24 -14.23 0.25 10.56
N ILE A 25 -13.20 1.02 10.95
CA ILE A 25 -11.88 0.49 11.29
C ILE A 25 -11.69 0.65 12.80
N PHE A 26 -11.56 -0.48 13.50
CA PHE A 26 -11.47 -0.56 14.95
C PHE A 26 -10.05 -0.93 15.36
N ILE A 27 -9.48 -0.15 16.28
CA ILE A 27 -8.21 -0.47 16.94
C ILE A 27 -8.58 -0.88 18.36
N ASP A 28 -8.80 -2.17 18.55
CA ASP A 28 -9.25 -2.71 19.83
C ASP A 28 -8.05 -3.05 20.72
N THR A 29 -7.97 -2.36 21.85
CA THR A 29 -6.89 -2.51 22.81
C THR A 29 -7.20 -3.47 23.94
N TYR A 30 -8.45 -3.91 24.07
CA TYR A 30 -8.91 -4.74 25.17
C TYR A 30 -9.55 -6.03 24.65
N LYS A 31 -9.09 -7.17 25.16
CA LYS A 31 -9.59 -8.47 24.75
C LYS A 31 -10.78 -8.87 25.62
N ASN A 32 -11.99 -8.88 25.06
CA ASN A 32 -13.16 -9.41 25.75
C ASN A 32 -13.19 -10.94 25.65
N ASN A 33 -13.56 -11.48 24.48
CA ASN A 33 -13.72 -12.91 24.28
C ASN A 33 -13.33 -13.36 22.87
N ARG A 34 -12.06 -13.18 22.53
CA ARG A 34 -11.53 -13.59 21.22
C ARG A 34 -10.35 -14.58 21.32
N PRO A 35 -10.64 -15.89 21.46
CA PRO A 35 -9.62 -16.93 21.54
C PRO A 35 -8.70 -16.94 20.31
N GLY A 36 -7.41 -17.25 20.52
CA GLY A 36 -6.41 -17.36 19.44
C GLY A 36 -5.91 -16.03 18.86
N VAL A 37 -6.45 -14.89 19.29
CA VAL A 37 -6.05 -13.57 18.79
C VAL A 37 -5.25 -12.80 19.84
N VAL A 38 -4.18 -12.14 19.38
CA VAL A 38 -3.31 -11.27 20.19
C VAL A 38 -3.74 -9.82 20.04
N PHE A 39 -3.89 -9.14 21.18
CA PHE A 39 -4.27 -7.73 21.26
C PHE A 39 -3.05 -6.83 21.51
N PRO A 40 -3.07 -5.54 21.11
CA PRO A 40 -4.16 -4.87 20.40
C PRO A 40 -4.45 -5.43 19.01
N TYR A 41 -5.72 -5.43 18.60
CA TYR A 41 -6.19 -6.00 17.35
C TYR A 41 -6.83 -4.92 16.49
N VAL A 42 -6.43 -4.83 15.23
CA VAL A 42 -6.98 -3.87 14.28
C VAL A 42 -7.86 -4.62 13.30
N MET A 43 -9.12 -4.22 13.15
CA MET A 43 -10.05 -4.85 12.23
C MET A 43 -10.85 -3.84 11.42
N ALA A 44 -11.33 -4.28 10.27
CA ALA A 44 -12.35 -3.65 9.47
C ALA A 44 -13.67 -4.38 9.64
N MET A 45 -14.76 -3.63 9.72
CA MET A 45 -16.13 -4.11 9.63
C MET A 45 -16.86 -3.28 8.58
N TYR A 46 -17.59 -3.95 7.70
CA TYR A 46 -18.55 -3.30 6.83
C TYR A 46 -19.92 -3.32 7.50
N GLY A 47 -20.53 -2.15 7.65
CA GLY A 47 -21.85 -1.96 8.22
C GLY A 47 -22.89 -1.76 7.12
N ASP A 48 -23.95 -2.54 7.17
CA ASP A 48 -25.09 -2.51 6.24
C ASP A 48 -26.27 -1.66 6.75
N GLY A 49 -26.07 -0.92 7.85
CA GLY A 49 -27.12 -0.15 8.52
C GLY A 49 -28.02 -0.95 9.46
N LYS A 50 -27.76 -2.26 9.65
CA LYS A 50 -28.62 -3.17 10.42
C LYS A 50 -27.87 -4.11 11.35
N THR A 51 -26.65 -4.46 10.98
CA THR A 51 -25.81 -5.40 11.72
C THR A 51 -25.13 -4.68 12.86
N SER A 52 -25.42 -5.14 14.07
CA SER A 52 -24.84 -4.60 15.30
C SER A 52 -23.40 -5.11 15.52
N TYR A 53 -22.57 -4.28 16.15
CA TYR A 53 -21.23 -4.68 16.58
C TYR A 53 -21.29 -5.56 17.83
N ASP A 54 -20.79 -6.79 17.74
CA ASP A 54 -20.68 -7.69 18.89
C ASP A 54 -19.49 -7.34 19.78
N LYS A 55 -19.71 -6.44 20.73
CA LYS A 55 -18.71 -6.02 21.73
C LYS A 55 -18.25 -7.19 22.62
N SER A 56 -19.12 -8.17 22.89
CA SER A 56 -18.79 -9.28 23.78
C SER A 56 -17.74 -10.22 23.20
N ASN A 57 -17.69 -10.35 21.87
CA ASN A 57 -16.74 -11.20 21.16
C ASN A 57 -15.81 -10.40 20.22
N ASP A 58 -15.55 -9.13 20.55
CA ASP A 58 -14.60 -8.26 19.84
C ASP A 58 -14.85 -8.21 18.31
N GLY A 59 -16.13 -8.10 17.93
CA GLY A 59 -16.59 -7.98 16.53
C GLY A 59 -16.28 -9.18 15.64
N LYS A 60 -15.89 -10.33 16.22
CA LYS A 60 -15.36 -11.49 15.48
C LYS A 60 -16.28 -11.96 14.35
N HIS A 61 -17.59 -11.94 14.55
CA HIS A 61 -18.56 -12.45 13.57
C HIS A 61 -18.79 -11.53 12.38
N THR A 62 -18.47 -10.24 12.52
CA THR A 62 -18.71 -9.20 11.53
C THR A 62 -17.40 -8.62 10.99
N GLU A 63 -16.28 -9.27 11.28
CA GLU A 63 -14.97 -8.89 10.79
C GLU A 63 -14.88 -9.14 9.28
N LEU A 64 -14.51 -8.08 8.56
CA LEU A 64 -14.18 -8.15 7.15
C LEU A 64 -12.71 -8.55 6.94
N ALA A 65 -11.79 -7.93 7.70
CA ALA A 65 -10.38 -8.29 7.76
C ALA A 65 -9.72 -7.67 9.00
N GLY A 66 -8.58 -8.20 9.43
CA GLY A 66 -7.87 -7.66 10.57
C GLY A 66 -6.47 -8.23 10.77
N CYS A 67 -5.72 -7.62 11.69
CA CYS A 67 -4.39 -8.06 12.08
C CYS A 67 -4.11 -7.74 13.56
N SER A 68 -3.22 -8.53 14.17
CA SER A 68 -2.66 -8.21 15.48
C SER A 68 -1.60 -7.10 15.36
N ALA A 69 -1.76 -6.03 16.13
CA ALA A 69 -0.86 -4.88 16.17
C ALA A 69 -0.17 -4.77 17.54
N ARG A 70 0.56 -5.82 17.93
CA ARG A 70 1.25 -5.88 19.24
C ARG A 70 2.30 -4.77 19.34
N GLY A 71 2.11 -3.86 20.29
CA GLY A 71 3.01 -2.72 20.53
C GLY A 71 2.56 -1.41 19.91
N ILE A 72 1.35 -1.34 19.35
CA ILE A 72 0.77 -0.07 18.89
C ILE A 72 0.44 0.89 20.05
N ARG A 73 0.16 0.36 21.25
CA ARG A 73 0.06 1.14 22.49
C ARG A 73 1.45 1.44 23.03
N HIS A 74 1.66 2.67 23.50
CA HIS A 74 2.93 3.15 24.06
C HIS A 74 4.13 2.87 23.14
N ALA A 75 3.92 2.96 21.82
CA ALA A 75 5.00 2.83 20.85
C ALA A 75 6.07 3.90 21.10
N SER A 76 7.34 3.55 20.90
CA SER A 76 8.47 4.47 21.06
C SER A 76 8.59 5.50 19.92
N ILE A 77 7.74 5.38 18.90
CA ILE A 77 7.67 6.26 17.73
C ILE A 77 6.23 6.72 17.52
N PRO A 78 6.00 7.82 16.77
CA PRO A 78 4.66 8.20 16.35
C PRO A 78 3.98 7.09 15.54
N THR A 79 2.79 6.70 15.97
CA THR A 79 1.99 5.70 15.26
C THR A 79 1.25 6.35 14.09
N LYS A 80 1.22 5.67 12.94
CA LYS A 80 0.49 6.13 11.76
C LYS A 80 -0.39 5.01 11.22
N LEU A 81 -1.55 5.39 10.69
CA LEU A 81 -2.50 4.51 10.03
C LEU A 81 -2.77 5.06 8.62
N ARG A 82 -2.64 4.21 7.61
CA ARG A 82 -2.95 4.54 6.21
C ARG A 82 -3.99 3.57 5.68
N LEU A 83 -5.18 4.08 5.41
CA LEU A 83 -6.24 3.34 4.74
C LEU A 83 -6.32 3.79 3.28
N THR A 84 -6.25 2.82 2.37
CA THR A 84 -6.42 3.01 0.93
C THR A 84 -7.68 2.29 0.52
N TYR A 85 -8.62 3.01 -0.08
CA TYR A 85 -9.84 2.45 -0.65
C TYR A 85 -9.97 2.85 -2.12
N PHE A 86 -10.02 1.84 -2.98
CA PHE A 86 -10.45 1.96 -4.36
C PHE A 86 -11.68 1.10 -4.55
N GLN A 87 -12.78 1.76 -4.90
CA GLN A 87 -14.04 1.09 -5.20
C GLN A 87 -13.83 -0.03 -6.23
N ASP A 88 -14.40 -1.20 -5.93
CA ASP A 88 -14.35 -2.40 -6.77
C ASP A 88 -12.92 -2.89 -7.10
N LYS A 89 -11.91 -2.50 -6.30
CA LYS A 89 -10.51 -2.89 -6.54
C LYS A 89 -9.74 -3.27 -5.30
N GLN A 90 -9.67 -2.39 -4.31
CA GLN A 90 -8.76 -2.58 -3.18
C GLN A 90 -9.21 -1.89 -1.91
N LEU A 91 -9.18 -2.61 -0.79
CA LEU A 91 -9.21 -2.06 0.56
C LEU A 91 -7.96 -2.51 1.31
N LYS A 92 -7.03 -1.58 1.51
CA LYS A 92 -5.74 -1.85 2.14
C LYS A 92 -5.55 -0.99 3.37
N LEU A 93 -5.15 -1.62 4.47
CA LEU A 93 -4.76 -0.93 5.70
C LEU A 93 -3.30 -1.21 6.01
N GLU A 94 -2.55 -0.15 6.25
CA GLU A 94 -1.14 -0.20 6.62
C GLU A 94 -0.91 0.58 7.92
N LEU A 95 -0.02 0.06 8.76
CA LEU A 95 0.27 0.59 10.09
C LEU A 95 1.77 0.83 10.22
N GLN A 96 2.15 1.96 10.81
CA GLN A 96 3.52 2.25 11.25
C GLN A 96 3.49 2.40 12.77
N TYR A 97 4.18 1.52 13.49
CA TYR A 97 4.26 1.60 14.96
C TYR A 97 5.50 0.93 15.58
N LYS A 98 6.36 0.29 14.76
CA LYS A 98 7.58 -0.38 15.23
C LYS A 98 8.84 0.37 14.84
N VAL A 99 8.93 0.76 13.57
CA VAL A 99 10.06 1.47 12.98
C VAL A 99 9.52 2.67 12.23
N GLU A 100 10.20 3.81 12.35
CA GLU A 100 9.79 5.03 11.67
C GLU A 100 9.90 4.85 10.15
N ASP A 101 8.89 5.32 9.44
CA ASP A 101 8.73 5.22 7.98
C ASP A 101 8.67 3.78 7.40
N GLU A 102 8.59 2.76 8.25
CA GLU A 102 8.30 1.38 7.84
C GLU A 102 6.81 1.05 8.00
N TRP A 103 6.12 0.85 6.88
CA TRP A 103 4.71 0.50 6.85
C TRP A 103 4.51 -1.02 6.82
N GLN A 104 3.75 -1.53 7.78
CA GLN A 104 3.35 -2.92 7.86
C GLN A 104 1.93 -3.08 7.34
N THR A 105 1.73 -3.91 6.34
CA THR A 105 0.39 -4.27 5.85
C THR A 105 -0.37 -5.02 6.95
N CYS A 106 -1.53 -4.49 7.34
CA CYS A 106 -2.46 -5.15 8.24
C CYS A 106 -3.35 -6.11 7.47
N PHE A 107 -4.04 -5.60 6.45
CA PHE A 107 -4.80 -6.39 5.49
C PHE A 107 -4.80 -5.71 4.12
N ASP A 108 -5.02 -6.51 3.09
CA ASP A 108 -5.15 -6.09 1.70
C ASP A 108 -6.22 -6.97 1.05
N LEU A 109 -7.39 -6.39 0.81
CA LEU A 109 -8.54 -7.09 0.24
C LEU A 109 -8.74 -6.64 -1.20
N GLU A 110 -8.80 -7.63 -2.08
CA GLU A 110 -9.34 -7.48 -3.43
C GLU A 110 -10.88 -7.44 -3.35
N ASP A 111 -11.52 -6.67 -4.24
CA ASP A 111 -12.99 -6.55 -4.34
C ASP A 111 -13.70 -6.17 -3.03
N PRO A 112 -13.38 -5.01 -2.42
CA PRO A 112 -13.99 -4.62 -1.16
C PRO A 112 -15.46 -4.22 -1.31
N PRO A 113 -16.27 -4.31 -0.23
CA PRO A 113 -17.64 -3.80 -0.21
C PRO A 113 -17.73 -2.33 -0.66
N ALA A 114 -18.84 -1.99 -1.31
CA ALA A 114 -19.11 -0.64 -1.76
C ALA A 114 -19.40 0.28 -0.56
N VAL A 115 -18.55 1.28 -0.35
CA VAL A 115 -18.79 2.35 0.64
C VAL A 115 -19.80 3.35 0.05
N PRO A 116 -20.67 3.98 0.86
CA PRO A 116 -21.62 4.97 0.37
C PRO A 116 -20.96 6.09 -0.46
N ASN A 117 -21.59 6.47 -1.58
CA ASN A 117 -21.12 7.53 -2.49
C ASN A 117 -20.91 8.88 -1.78
N ILE A 118 -21.71 9.14 -0.75
CA ILE A 118 -21.55 10.29 0.15
C ILE A 118 -21.26 9.71 1.53
N ALA A 119 -20.00 9.82 1.95
CA ALA A 119 -19.54 9.35 3.24
C ALA A 119 -18.72 10.42 3.96
N TYR A 120 -18.66 10.29 5.28
CA TYR A 120 -17.93 11.17 6.17
C TYR A 120 -16.80 10.40 6.84
N VAL A 121 -15.62 11.02 6.88
CA VAL A 121 -14.50 10.50 7.67
C VAL A 121 -14.69 10.96 9.11
N GLY A 122 -14.67 10.01 10.05
CA GLY A 122 -14.87 10.27 11.47
C GLY A 122 -13.91 9.50 12.36
N PHE A 123 -13.68 10.01 13.57
CA PHE A 123 -12.87 9.37 14.59
C PHE A 123 -13.60 9.46 15.92
N THR A 124 -13.67 8.34 16.62
CA THR A 124 -14.26 8.22 17.95
C THR A 124 -13.37 7.29 18.76
N ALA A 125 -13.49 7.38 20.08
CA ALA A 125 -12.90 6.46 21.02
C ALA A 125 -13.84 6.32 22.22
N GLU A 126 -13.68 5.24 22.97
CA GLU A 126 -14.44 4.96 24.19
C GLU A 126 -13.52 4.32 25.21
N THR A 127 -13.77 4.63 26.48
CA THR A 127 -13.15 3.97 27.62
C THR A 127 -14.22 3.23 28.41
N GLY A 128 -13.84 2.11 29.03
CA GLY A 128 -14.72 1.34 29.91
C GLY A 128 -14.23 1.42 31.36
N GLU A 129 -14.22 0.26 32.04
CA GLU A 129 -13.61 0.11 33.37
C GLU A 129 -12.10 0.41 33.36
N LEU A 130 -11.44 0.11 32.24
CA LEU A 130 -10.08 0.54 31.96
C LEU A 130 -10.11 1.71 30.97
N SER A 131 -9.16 2.63 31.15
CA SER A 131 -9.02 3.84 30.35
C SER A 131 -7.65 3.94 29.70
N ASP A 132 -7.61 4.61 28.55
CA ASP A 132 -6.37 5.05 27.89
C ASP A 132 -6.63 6.40 27.21
N ASN A 133 -5.56 7.14 26.91
CA ASN A 133 -5.67 8.35 26.10
C ASN A 133 -5.73 7.97 24.62
N HIS A 134 -6.61 8.65 23.88
CA HIS A 134 -6.86 8.37 22.46
C HIS A 134 -6.64 9.64 21.65
N ASP A 135 -5.38 9.88 21.26
CA ASP A 135 -4.97 11.13 20.63
C ASP A 135 -4.92 11.02 19.10
N ILE A 136 -5.55 11.96 18.40
CA ILE A 136 -5.39 12.14 16.94
C ILE A 136 -4.55 13.39 16.71
N ILE A 137 -3.31 13.20 16.27
CA ILE A 137 -2.36 14.31 16.04
C ILE A 137 -2.66 15.03 14.74
N SER A 138 -2.95 14.30 13.67
CA SER A 138 -3.28 14.87 12.37
C SER A 138 -4.05 13.88 11.51
N VAL A 139 -4.81 14.42 10.55
CA VAL A 139 -5.54 13.64 9.55
C VAL A 139 -5.26 14.23 8.18
N ALA A 140 -4.88 13.37 7.24
CA ALA A 140 -4.70 13.74 5.84
C ALA A 140 -5.56 12.83 4.96
N ALA A 141 -6.51 13.42 4.23
CA ALA A 141 -7.35 12.72 3.27
C ALA A 141 -6.95 13.13 1.84
N LYS A 142 -6.85 12.15 0.93
CA LYS A 142 -6.49 12.37 -0.47
C LYS A 142 -7.43 11.59 -1.36
N ASN A 143 -7.78 12.18 -2.51
CA ASN A 143 -8.49 11.47 -3.56
C ASN A 143 -7.47 10.68 -4.40
N LEU A 144 -7.85 9.46 -4.76
CA LEU A 144 -7.06 8.60 -5.62
C LEU A 144 -7.74 8.49 -6.98
N TYR A 145 -6.96 8.64 -8.05
CA TYR A 145 -7.46 8.52 -9.42
C TYR A 145 -6.66 7.45 -10.13
N THR A 146 -7.34 6.51 -10.77
CA THR A 146 -6.66 5.59 -11.68
C THR A 146 -6.40 6.31 -12.99
N GLN A 147 -5.13 6.42 -13.38
CA GLN A 147 -4.78 6.93 -14.69
C GLN A 147 -5.33 5.97 -15.76
N PRO A 148 -6.16 6.43 -16.70
CA PRO A 148 -6.58 5.61 -17.82
C PRO A 148 -5.36 5.27 -18.68
N GLY A 149 -4.91 4.02 -18.64
CA GLY A 149 -3.94 3.47 -19.59
C GLY A 149 -2.49 3.42 -19.10
N THR A 150 -2.13 2.27 -18.53
CA THR A 150 -1.08 1.41 -19.12
C THR A 150 -1.41 0.00 -18.65
N SER A 151 -2.31 -0.67 -19.36
CA SER A 151 -2.50 -2.11 -19.20
C SER A 151 -1.20 -2.78 -19.61
N SER A 152 -0.26 -2.92 -18.68
CA SER A 152 0.89 -3.80 -18.83
C SER A 152 0.34 -5.21 -18.90
N ASN A 153 0.11 -5.66 -20.13
CA ASN A 153 -0.34 -6.98 -20.49
C ASN A 153 0.78 -7.98 -20.20
N THR A 154 1.14 -8.17 -18.93
CA THR A 154 1.98 -9.27 -18.47
C THR A 154 1.09 -10.48 -18.30
N GLY A 155 0.99 -11.25 -19.37
CA GLY A 155 0.08 -12.37 -19.50
C GLY A 155 0.27 -13.43 -18.44
N SER A 156 -0.82 -13.75 -17.72
CA SER A 156 -1.03 -15.06 -17.14
C SER A 156 -1.44 -16.02 -18.26
N LYS A 157 -0.50 -16.83 -18.76
CA LYS A 157 -0.86 -18.03 -19.53
C LYS A 157 -1.48 -19.04 -18.56
N SER A 158 -2.81 -19.03 -18.45
CA SER A 158 -3.57 -20.17 -17.93
C SER A 158 -3.93 -21.12 -19.08
N SER A 159 -3.61 -22.38 -18.85
CA SER A 159 -3.91 -23.56 -19.65
C SER A 159 -5.38 -23.68 -20.10
N SER A 160 -5.61 -24.02 -21.38
CA SER A 160 -6.60 -25.03 -21.78
C SER A 160 -6.58 -25.32 -23.29
N SER A 161 -6.28 -26.57 -23.63
CA SER A 161 -6.91 -27.45 -24.63
C SER A 161 -7.31 -26.96 -26.05
N LYS A 162 -7.01 -27.87 -27.00
CA LYS A 162 -7.72 -28.23 -28.25
C LYS A 162 -7.60 -27.33 -29.48
N GLY A 163 -6.93 -27.89 -30.51
CA GLY A 163 -7.66 -28.32 -31.71
C GLY A 163 -7.41 -27.58 -33.03
N LYS A 164 -6.89 -28.33 -34.00
CA LYS A 164 -7.08 -28.26 -35.47
C LYS A 164 -6.49 -27.09 -36.29
N SER A 165 -5.48 -27.47 -37.08
CA SER A 165 -5.42 -27.37 -38.56
C SER A 165 -5.94 -26.09 -39.23
N ARG A 166 -5.02 -25.36 -39.88
CA ARG A 166 -5.05 -25.19 -41.35
C ARG A 166 -3.75 -24.58 -41.90
N LYS A 167 -3.45 -25.03 -43.10
CA LYS A 167 -2.32 -24.77 -44.00
C LYS A 167 -2.40 -23.35 -44.58
N GLY A 168 -1.27 -22.64 -44.66
CA GLY A 168 -1.18 -21.35 -45.33
C GLY A 168 0.26 -20.91 -45.55
N SER A 169 0.72 -21.07 -46.79
CA SER A 169 2.01 -20.59 -47.32
C SER A 169 2.06 -19.05 -47.28
N GLY A 170 3.19 -18.48 -46.83
CA GLY A 170 3.39 -17.03 -46.79
C GLY A 170 4.82 -16.67 -46.40
N LYS A 171 5.69 -16.57 -47.41
CA LYS A 171 7.07 -16.08 -47.35
C LYS A 171 7.05 -14.56 -47.12
N THR A 172 7.75 -14.02 -46.11
CA THR A 172 8.72 -12.90 -46.21
C THR A 172 9.07 -12.23 -44.86
N THR A 173 10.35 -11.86 -44.79
CA THR A 173 10.99 -10.77 -44.02
C THR A 173 11.06 -10.87 -42.50
N SER A 174 12.18 -11.46 -42.07
CA SER A 174 12.87 -11.18 -40.81
C SER A 174 13.21 -9.68 -40.68
N GLY A 175 12.29 -8.91 -40.10
CA GLY A 175 12.62 -7.62 -39.51
C GLY A 175 13.24 -7.84 -38.14
N GLN A 176 14.55 -7.69 -38.02
CA GLN A 176 15.23 -7.62 -36.73
C GLN A 176 14.62 -6.45 -35.94
N LYS A 177 13.93 -6.77 -34.85
CA LYS A 177 13.60 -5.80 -33.82
C LYS A 177 14.89 -5.54 -33.05
N GLU A 178 15.56 -4.42 -33.31
CA GLU A 178 16.58 -3.87 -32.42
C GLU A 178 15.91 -3.48 -31.11
N GLY A 179 15.84 -4.44 -30.18
CA GLY A 179 15.66 -4.13 -28.77
C GLY A 179 16.93 -3.46 -28.31
N GLY A 180 16.91 -2.13 -28.19
CA GLY A 180 17.95 -1.33 -27.56
C GLY A 180 18.16 -1.80 -26.13
N SER A 181 19.01 -2.81 -25.99
CA SER A 181 19.38 -3.42 -24.72
C SER A 181 20.14 -2.37 -23.91
N TRP A 182 19.79 -2.28 -22.63
CA TRP A 182 20.41 -1.42 -21.62
C TRP A 182 21.94 -1.50 -21.65
N THR A 183 22.50 -2.60 -22.15
CA THR A 183 23.93 -2.80 -22.40
C THR A 183 24.56 -1.74 -23.33
N TRP A 184 23.88 -1.28 -24.37
CA TRP A 184 24.42 -0.31 -25.33
C TRP A 184 24.62 1.09 -24.73
N PHE A 185 23.79 1.45 -23.74
CA PHE A 185 23.94 2.68 -22.98
C PHE A 185 25.22 2.66 -22.13
N PHE A 186 25.48 1.57 -21.40
CA PHE A 186 26.69 1.43 -20.59
C PHE A 186 27.97 1.32 -21.41
N THR A 187 27.92 0.67 -22.58
CA THR A 187 29.09 0.60 -23.49
C THR A 187 29.58 2.00 -23.89
N LYS A 188 28.67 2.93 -24.18
CA LYS A 188 29.05 4.32 -24.52
C LYS A 188 29.68 5.07 -23.35
N ILE A 189 29.15 4.89 -22.14
CA ILE A 189 29.70 5.53 -20.94
C ILE A 189 31.12 5.04 -20.65
N ILE A 190 31.34 3.72 -20.74
CA ILE A 190 32.67 3.14 -20.51
C ILE A 190 33.67 3.66 -21.55
N LEU A 191 33.31 3.68 -22.83
CA LEU A 191 34.17 4.21 -23.89
C LEU A 191 34.49 5.70 -23.67
N PHE A 192 33.52 6.51 -23.23
CA PHE A 192 33.75 7.91 -22.92
C PHE A 192 34.75 8.10 -21.77
N ILE A 193 34.63 7.31 -20.70
CA ILE A 193 35.57 7.37 -19.56
C ILE A 193 36.99 6.99 -19.99
N ILE A 194 37.14 5.97 -20.86
CA ILE A 194 38.45 5.56 -21.37
C ILE A 194 39.09 6.68 -22.19
N VAL A 195 38.34 7.31 -23.10
CA VAL A 195 38.85 8.42 -23.93
C VAL A 195 39.22 9.63 -23.07
N ALA A 196 38.35 10.03 -22.14
CA ALA A 196 38.61 11.14 -21.23
C ALA A 196 39.83 10.87 -20.32
N GLY A 197 39.94 9.66 -19.78
CA GLY A 197 41.08 9.21 -18.99
C GLY A 197 42.38 9.22 -19.79
N GLY A 198 42.37 8.69 -21.01
CA GLY A 198 43.51 8.71 -21.92
C GLY A 198 43.96 10.13 -22.28
N ALA A 199 43.01 11.03 -22.57
CA ALA A 199 43.29 12.44 -22.84
C ALA A 199 43.89 13.16 -21.62
N TYR A 200 43.39 12.87 -20.41
CA TYR A 200 43.92 13.43 -19.16
C TYR A 200 45.36 12.96 -18.89
N VAL A 201 45.64 11.67 -19.03
CA VAL A 201 47.00 11.12 -18.88
C VAL A 201 47.94 11.70 -19.94
N GLY A 202 47.50 11.79 -21.20
CA GLY A 202 48.28 12.43 -22.27
C GLY A 202 48.58 13.90 -21.99
N TYR A 203 47.58 14.67 -21.54
CA TYR A 203 47.74 16.08 -21.18
C TYR A 203 48.70 16.27 -20.00
N THR A 204 48.59 15.45 -18.96
CA THR A 204 49.48 15.52 -17.79
C THR A 204 50.93 15.14 -18.13
N ALA A 205 51.13 14.12 -18.98
CA ALA A 205 52.45 13.75 -19.50
C ALA A 205 53.05 14.82 -20.43
N TYR A 206 52.25 15.45 -21.29
CA TYR A 206 52.69 16.59 -22.10
C TYR A 206 53.09 17.79 -21.22
N ARG A 207 52.28 18.10 -20.21
CA ARG A 207 52.52 19.21 -19.29
C ARG A 207 53.77 18.99 -18.41
N SER A 208 54.06 17.75 -18.00
CA SER A 208 55.28 17.45 -17.25
C SER A 208 56.54 17.57 -18.12
N LYS A 209 56.46 17.14 -19.39
CA LYS A 209 57.57 17.27 -20.36
C LYS A 209 57.80 18.72 -20.81
N ALA A 210 56.75 19.54 -20.90
CA ALA A 210 56.88 20.97 -21.20
C ALA A 210 57.53 21.78 -20.05
N LYS A 211 57.54 21.26 -18.82
CA LYS A 211 58.22 21.88 -17.67
C LYS A 211 59.70 21.50 -17.54
N SER A 212 60.20 20.48 -18.22
CA SER A 212 61.60 20.03 -18.11
C SER A 212 62.58 20.74 -19.05
N HIS A 213 62.13 21.70 -19.87
CA HIS A 213 62.97 22.48 -20.79
C HIS A 213 63.18 23.95 -20.37
N ARG A 214 63.03 24.26 -19.07
CA ARG A 214 63.44 25.55 -18.50
C ARG A 214 64.48 25.36 -17.39
N PHE A 215 65.65 24.87 -17.78
CA PHE A 215 66.96 25.19 -17.21
C PHE A 215 68.00 25.00 -18.33
#